data_AF-A0A2T5J970-F1
#
_entry.id   AF-A0A2T5J970-F1
#
_cell.length_a   1.000
_cell.length_b   1.000
_cell.length_c   1.000
_cell.angle_alpha   90.00
_cell.angle_beta   90.00
_cell.angle_gamma   90.00
#
_symmetry.space_group_name_H-M   'P 1'
#
loop_
_entity.id
_entity.type
_entity.pdbx_description
1 polymer ?
#
loop_
_entity_poly.entity_id
_entity_poly.type
_entity_poly.pdbx_seq_one_letter_code
_entity_poly.pdbx_strand_id
1 'polypeptide(L)'
;MDLPIVTLEITNLVIAFDHFDSLIAQSAAGNEDYLKMHAKGRDHLSIFAVYDGHGHLKTLPVIKQTIAAGLSGLKTKDVHELVERLEKDVKKLKKLYKAVTV
;
A
#
# COMPACT_ATOMS: atom_id res chain seq x y z
N MET A 1 -9.97 18.19 6.32
CA MET A 1 -9.05 17.05 6.22
C MET A 1 -7.70 17.51 6.76
N ASP A 2 -7.14 16.81 7.72
CA ASP A 2 -5.79 17.11 8.23
C ASP A 2 -4.76 16.36 7.36
N LEU A 3 -4.16 17.09 6.43
CA LEU A 3 -3.20 16.55 5.46
C LEU A 3 -2.01 15.83 6.12
N PRO A 4 -1.36 16.39 7.15
CA PRO A 4 -0.34 15.68 7.92
C PRO A 4 -0.79 14.33 8.47
N ILE A 5 -1.97 14.27 9.11
CA ILE A 5 -2.48 13.01 9.69
C ILE A 5 -2.73 11.98 8.60
N VAL A 6 -3.44 12.36 7.54
CA VAL A 6 -3.78 11.43 6.45
C VAL A 6 -2.52 10.98 5.68
N THR A 7 -1.54 11.87 5.53
CA THR A 7 -0.23 11.49 4.93
C THR A 7 0.44 10.39 5.75
N LEU A 8 0.44 10.51 7.09
CA LEU A 8 1.02 9.50 7.98
C LEU A 8 0.25 8.18 7.92
N GLU A 9 -1.09 8.25 7.89
CA GLU A 9 -1.96 7.08 7.77
C GLU A 9 -1.68 6.30 6.48
N ILE A 10 -1.70 6.97 5.33
CA ILE A 10 -1.40 6.35 4.04
C ILE A 10 0.04 5.82 4.01
N THR A 11 1.01 6.58 4.56
CA THR A 11 2.40 6.12 4.66
C THR A 11 2.49 4.79 5.42
N ASN A 12 1.78 4.67 6.54
CA ASN A 12 1.74 3.45 7.33
C ASN A 12 1.11 2.29 6.56
N LEU A 13 0.03 2.55 5.80
CA LEU A 13 -0.61 1.54 4.96
C LEU A 13 0.30 1.06 3.82
N VAL A 14 1.05 1.96 3.17
CA VAL A 14 2.02 1.61 2.14
C VAL A 14 3.10 0.68 2.68
N ILE A 15 3.68 1.02 3.86
CA ILE A 15 4.72 0.21 4.50
C ILE A 15 4.15 -1.16 4.90
N ALA A 16 2.95 -1.20 5.47
CA ALA A 16 2.29 -2.44 5.85
C ALA A 16 1.99 -3.32 4.64
N PHE A 17 1.54 -2.72 3.53
CA PHE A 17 1.32 -3.42 2.27
C PHE A 17 2.61 -4.08 1.79
N ASP A 18 3.68 -3.30 1.61
CA ASP A 18 4.98 -3.77 1.13
C ASP A 18 5.56 -4.89 2.02
N HIS A 19 5.43 -4.73 3.34
CA HIS A 19 5.88 -5.74 4.29
C HIS A 19 5.16 -7.08 4.12
N PHE A 20 3.82 -7.10 4.12
CA PHE A 20 3.07 -8.35 3.98
C PHE A 20 3.19 -8.94 2.57
N ASP A 21 3.24 -8.09 1.55
CA ASP A 21 3.47 -8.51 0.16
C ASP A 21 4.79 -9.27 0.03
N SER A 22 5.89 -8.71 0.57
CA SER A 22 7.21 -9.35 0.58
C SER A 22 7.22 -10.68 1.35
N LEU A 23 6.57 -10.73 2.52
CA LEU A 23 6.49 -11.96 3.31
C LEU A 23 5.72 -13.08 2.58
N ILE A 24 4.62 -12.73 1.89
CA ILE A 24 3.86 -13.69 1.10
C ILE A 24 4.63 -14.10 -0.14
N ALA A 25 5.30 -13.16 -0.83
CA ALA A 25 6.14 -13.47 -1.99
C ALA A 25 7.21 -14.50 -1.65
N GLN A 26 7.82 -14.40 -0.46
CA GLN A 26 8.82 -15.36 0.01
C GLN A 26 8.22 -16.74 0.35
N SER A 27 6.96 -16.80 0.77
CA SER A 27 6.33 -18.02 1.29
C SER A 27 5.43 -18.74 0.27
N ALA A 28 4.83 -17.99 -0.66
CA ALA A 28 3.75 -18.45 -1.53
C ALA A 28 3.65 -17.62 -2.84
N ALA A 29 4.78 -17.32 -3.48
CA ALA A 29 4.84 -16.46 -4.68
C ALA A 29 3.90 -16.88 -5.83
N GLY A 30 3.62 -18.19 -5.96
CA GLY A 30 2.76 -18.75 -7.00
C GLY A 30 1.28 -18.86 -6.64
N ASN A 31 0.87 -18.38 -5.46
CA ASN A 31 -0.53 -18.44 -5.04
C ASN A 31 -1.39 -17.46 -5.87
N GLU A 32 -2.47 -17.96 -6.49
CA GLU A 32 -3.31 -17.14 -7.37
C GLU A 32 -4.00 -15.98 -6.64
N ASP A 33 -4.40 -16.16 -5.39
CA ASP A 33 -5.02 -15.10 -4.59
C ASP A 33 -4.00 -14.02 -4.25
N TYR A 34 -2.77 -14.42 -3.94
CA TYR A 34 -1.65 -13.49 -3.78
C TYR A 34 -1.44 -12.65 -5.03
N LEU A 35 -1.29 -13.28 -6.21
CA LEU A 35 -1.02 -12.56 -7.46
C LEU A 35 -2.11 -11.52 -7.79
N LYS A 36 -3.38 -11.87 -7.57
CA LYS A 36 -4.51 -10.95 -7.75
C LYS A 36 -4.47 -9.77 -6.77
N MET A 37 -4.14 -10.05 -5.51
CA MET A 37 -4.07 -9.04 -4.45
C MET A 37 -2.86 -8.12 -4.62
N HIS A 38 -1.70 -8.67 -4.97
CA HIS A 38 -0.49 -7.94 -5.31
C HIS A 38 -0.75 -6.95 -6.44
N ALA A 39 -1.29 -7.43 -7.57
CA ALA A 39 -1.56 -6.58 -8.73
C ALA A 39 -2.54 -5.44 -8.40
N LYS A 40 -3.63 -5.75 -7.67
CA LYS A 40 -4.62 -4.76 -7.29
C LYS A 40 -4.09 -3.72 -6.31
N GLY A 41 -3.33 -4.14 -5.30
CA GLY A 41 -2.76 -3.20 -4.34
C GLY A 41 -1.69 -2.31 -4.94
N ARG A 42 -0.86 -2.84 -5.85
CA ARG A 42 0.12 -2.05 -6.62
C ARG A 42 -0.57 -1.01 -7.51
N ASP A 43 -1.71 -1.35 -8.11
CA ASP A 43 -2.53 -0.41 -8.88
C ASP A 43 -3.04 0.75 -8.00
N HIS A 44 -3.62 0.45 -6.84
CA HIS A 44 -4.07 1.49 -5.90
C HIS A 44 -2.93 2.39 -5.38
N LEU A 45 -1.72 1.83 -5.20
CA LEU A 45 -0.54 2.57 -4.74
C LEU A 45 0.16 3.36 -5.86
N SER A 46 -0.15 3.08 -7.13
CA SER A 46 0.50 3.70 -8.28
C SER A 46 0.35 5.22 -8.31
N ILE A 47 -0.75 5.74 -7.74
CA ILE A 47 -1.03 7.18 -7.63
C ILE A 47 0.06 7.95 -6.88
N PHE A 48 0.75 7.31 -5.94
CA PHE A 48 1.75 7.96 -5.10
C PHE A 48 3.19 7.75 -5.56
N ALA A 49 3.44 6.97 -6.62
CA ALA A 49 4.78 6.65 -7.12
C ALA A 49 5.79 6.28 -5.99
N VAL A 50 5.36 5.49 -5.01
CA VAL A 50 6.12 5.15 -3.79
C VAL A 50 7.21 4.11 -3.99
N TYR A 51 7.24 3.48 -5.16
CA TYR A 51 8.24 2.48 -5.55
C TYR A 51 9.28 3.08 -6.52
N ASP A 52 10.51 2.59 -6.45
CA ASP A 52 11.58 2.93 -7.39
C ASP A 52 11.49 2.09 -8.68
N GLY A 53 12.43 2.32 -9.61
CA GLY A 53 12.49 1.59 -10.89
C GLY A 53 12.82 0.10 -10.77
N HIS A 54 13.22 -0.37 -9.59
CA HIS A 54 13.47 -1.78 -9.27
C HIS A 54 12.29 -2.41 -8.53
N GLY A 55 11.23 -1.64 -8.25
CA GLY A 55 10.05 -2.08 -7.52
C GLY A 55 10.20 -2.06 -6.00
N HIS A 56 11.31 -1.54 -5.47
CA HIS A 56 11.54 -1.38 -4.04
C HIS A 56 10.85 -0.13 -3.50
N LEU A 57 10.39 -0.22 -2.25
CA LEU A 57 9.81 0.93 -1.58
C LEU A 57 10.87 2.02 -1.36
N LYS A 58 10.53 3.26 -1.73
CA LYS A 58 11.41 4.43 -1.52
C LYS A 58 11.65 4.68 -0.02
N THR A 59 12.62 5.52 0.31
CA THR A 59 12.88 5.87 1.72
C THR A 59 11.70 6.60 2.35
N LEU A 60 11.52 6.46 3.66
CA LEU A 60 10.39 7.05 4.39
C LEU A 60 10.19 8.57 4.15
N PRO A 61 11.24 9.41 4.12
CA PRO A 61 11.08 10.84 3.81
C PRO A 61 10.51 11.06 2.41
N VAL A 62 10.96 10.27 1.43
CA VAL A 62 10.50 10.37 0.03
C VAL A 62 9.06 9.89 -0.08
N ILE A 63 8.69 8.75 0.52
CA ILE A 63 7.31 8.27 0.57
C ILE A 63 6.37 9.36 1.10
N LYS A 64 6.71 9.95 2.25
CA LYS A 64 5.89 11.01 2.88
C LYS A 64 5.72 12.22 1.96
N GLN A 65 6.79 12.69 1.33
CA GLN A 65 6.70 13.79 0.36
C GLN A 65 5.83 13.43 -0.84
N THR A 66 5.99 12.24 -1.39
CA THR A 66 5.26 11.83 -2.60
C THR A 66 3.77 11.64 -2.31
N ILE A 67 3.41 11.10 -1.14
CA ILE A 67 2.02 11.02 -0.67
C ILE A 67 1.45 12.42 -0.44
N ALA A 68 2.14 13.28 0.31
CA ALA A 68 1.66 14.64 0.57
C ALA A 68 1.41 15.43 -0.73
N ALA A 69 2.32 15.29 -1.71
CA ALA A 69 2.18 15.88 -3.04
C ALA A 69 0.96 15.32 -3.79
N GLY A 70 0.77 13.99 -3.78
CA GLY A 70 -0.37 13.33 -4.41
C GLY A 70 -1.72 13.70 -3.77
N LEU A 71 -1.74 13.96 -2.46
CA LEU A 71 -2.94 14.38 -1.74
C LEU A 71 -3.32 15.85 -1.99
N SER A 72 -2.37 16.72 -2.33
CA SER A 72 -2.59 18.18 -2.44
C SER A 72 -3.60 18.58 -3.54
N GLY A 73 -3.98 17.67 -4.44
CA GLY A 73 -4.96 17.89 -5.51
C GLY A 73 -6.25 17.08 -5.40
N LEU A 74 -6.40 16.24 -4.38
CA LEU A 74 -7.53 15.31 -4.23
C LEU A 74 -8.65 15.90 -3.37
N LYS A 75 -9.90 15.58 -3.71
CA LYS A 75 -11.04 15.93 -2.85
C LYS A 75 -11.04 15.02 -1.63
N THR A 76 -11.49 15.53 -0.50
CA THR A 76 -11.53 14.77 0.77
C THR A 76 -12.26 13.43 0.65
N LYS A 77 -13.35 13.37 -0.13
CA LYS A 77 -14.06 12.12 -0.39
C LYS A 77 -13.17 11.08 -1.07
N ASP A 78 -12.45 11.48 -2.11
CA ASP A 78 -11.58 10.59 -2.88
C ASP A 78 -10.42 10.08 -2.01
N VAL A 79 -9.93 10.93 -1.11
CA VAL A 79 -8.89 10.55 -0.14
C VAL A 79 -9.41 9.52 0.86
N HIS A 80 -10.61 9.70 1.44
CA HIS A 80 -11.19 8.69 2.32
C HIS A 80 -11.43 7.35 1.61
N GLU A 81 -11.97 7.39 0.38
CA GLU A 81 -12.17 6.17 -0.41
C GLU A 81 -10.85 5.44 -0.69
N LEU A 82 -9.77 6.20 -0.93
CA LEU A 82 -8.43 5.64 -1.13
C LEU A 82 -7.88 5.01 0.15
N VAL A 83 -7.98 5.70 1.29
CA VAL A 83 -7.58 5.15 2.59
C VAL A 83 -8.32 3.83 2.87
N GLU A 84 -9.64 3.81 2.72
CA GLU A 84 -10.44 2.60 2.91
C GLU A 84 -10.03 1.44 2.00
N ARG A 85 -9.66 1.72 0.74
CA ARG A 85 -9.18 0.70 -0.21
C ARG A 85 -7.84 0.13 0.27
N LEU A 86 -6.90 0.99 0.64
CA LEU A 86 -5.59 0.59 1.12
C LEU A 86 -5.69 -0.22 2.43
N GLU A 87 -6.56 0.18 3.37
CA GLU A 87 -6.84 -0.59 4.58
C GLU A 87 -7.38 -2.00 4.26
N LYS A 88 -8.31 -2.09 3.31
CA LYS A 88 -8.87 -3.38 2.87
C LYS A 88 -7.80 -4.26 2.23
N ASP A 89 -6.89 -3.70 1.45
CA ASP A 89 -5.81 -4.47 0.82
C ASP A 89 -4.81 -4.99 1.85
N VAL A 90 -4.36 -4.12 2.78
CA VAL A 90 -3.47 -4.52 3.89
C VAL A 90 -4.13 -5.60 4.75
N LYS A 91 -5.42 -5.45 5.09
CA LYS A 91 -6.17 -6.44 5.87
C LYS A 91 -6.24 -7.79 5.16
N LYS A 92 -6.48 -7.79 3.85
CA LYS A 92 -6.52 -9.01 3.05
C LYS A 92 -5.14 -9.65 2.98
N LEU A 93 -4.08 -8.90 2.70
CA LEU A 93 -2.71 -9.43 2.67
C LEU A 93 -2.33 -10.04 4.01
N LYS A 94 -2.60 -9.34 5.12
CA LYS A 94 -2.36 -9.88 6.46
C LYS A 94 -3.13 -11.19 6.72
N LYS A 95 -4.37 -11.30 6.23
CA LYS A 95 -5.17 -12.54 6.35
C LYS A 95 -4.57 -13.65 5.50
N LEU A 96 -4.16 -13.35 4.27
CA LEU A 96 -3.54 -14.31 3.37
C LEU A 96 -2.21 -14.80 3.93
N TYR A 97 -1.35 -13.90 4.41
CA TYR A 97 -0.09 -14.23 5.08
C TYR A 97 -0.31 -15.25 6.20
N LYS A 98 -1.27 -15.01 7.09
CA LYS A 98 -1.64 -15.96 8.15
C LYS A 98 -2.13 -17.31 7.61
N ALA A 99 -2.79 -17.34 6.46
CA ALA A 99 -3.31 -18.58 5.87
C ALA A 99 -2.24 -19.40 5.16
N VAL A 100 -1.16 -18.76 4.67
CA VAL A 100 -0.07 -19.44 3.95
C VAL A 100 1.16 -19.72 4.82
N THR A 101 1.18 -19.24 6.06
CA THR A 101 2.29 -19.47 7.02
C THR A 101 1.93 -20.33 8.22
N VAL A 102 0.64 -20.65 8.39
CA VAL A 102 0.12 -21.53 9.46
C VAL A 102 -0.26 -22.87 8.87
#